data_AF-A0A1S1D1U4-F1
#
_entry.id   AF-A0A1S1D1U4-F1
#
_cell.length_a   1.000
_cell.length_b   1.000
_cell.length_c   1.000
_cell.angle_alpha   90.00
_cell.angle_beta   90.00
_cell.angle_gamma   90.00
#
_symmetry.space_group_name_H-M   'P 1'
#
loop_
_entity.id
_entity.type
_entity.pdbx_description
1 polymer ?
#
loop_
_entity_poly.entity_id
_entity_poly.type
_entity_poly.pdbx_seq_one_letter_code
_entity_poly.pdbx_strand_id
1 'polypeptide(L)'
;MGTWRFGELSEVDKAKSIIDLRANCNRDRYIWLTSICFDFARGNILNDLAENEGISNYSVDEIKEKVKYSYRRIDEIVESDLMGLADIIYKVGAIWCEAAYWLMLLIYKEDEPLFQKINEDIIAQEDRRILGIFEQNLEQFQDSLKKEQEELDKEQGKYSSEQVTKYINTLLSMVFGGRKIWLESDEDFGYIANNKYGVILPSRLSIGEQNILSLCYFFASLCEGENFDRLFTKNQIVILDDPVSSFDDSNKYGVTALLGYLCQSVLDKSSKTKLIIMTHDLSFALNMSKMIKAIDDSKLSCWELQKDSSDVLIKSKFEDIDRYADMLRIMYDFAVSSQKNAVVPAPNDVRRVWEAFLSFELGETSIAEMGAMKKLSESFSKDKQIERFIKIFIPQLFINSDSHSKSQIMNGNMYLTPTLVGKPYEDFVKNIVCCMHIIAPRHIAWRMKKYKGEGKSILKFVKELDNLLKDVLDSPKIVTAMDSLGEIERLHRMRHRGGRVPLNIRRQAAKR
;
A
#
# COMPACT_ATOMS: atom_id res chain seq x y z
N MET A 1 -12.04 41.86 -20.90
CA MET A 1 -11.97 43.13 -21.65
C MET A 1 -10.71 43.86 -21.23
N GLY A 2 -9.83 44.20 -22.17
CA GLY A 2 -8.63 45.00 -21.89
C GLY A 2 -7.35 44.40 -22.46
N THR A 3 -7.15 44.59 -23.76
CA THR A 3 -6.07 44.10 -24.63
C THR A 3 -4.83 44.99 -24.63
N TRP A 4 -3.65 44.36 -24.57
CA TRP A 4 -2.42 44.55 -25.37
C TRP A 4 -1.96 45.97 -25.79
N ARG A 5 -0.72 46.34 -25.40
CA ARG A 5 0.52 46.46 -26.24
C ARG A 5 1.47 47.53 -25.69
N PHE A 6 2.66 47.12 -25.24
CA PHE A 6 3.93 47.75 -25.62
C PHE A 6 5.00 46.65 -25.64
N GLY A 7 5.73 46.58 -26.74
CA GLY A 7 6.49 45.39 -27.17
C GLY A 7 7.62 45.00 -26.22
N GLU A 8 7.48 43.82 -25.62
CA GLU A 8 8.59 43.06 -25.09
C GLU A 8 9.22 42.29 -26.25
N LEU A 9 10.41 42.74 -26.69
CA LEU A 9 11.35 41.85 -27.35
C LEU A 9 11.63 40.71 -26.36
N SER A 10 11.42 39.47 -26.81
CA SER A 10 11.57 38.29 -25.96
C SER A 10 13.00 38.22 -25.41
N GLU A 11 13.20 37.60 -24.25
CA GLU A 11 14.55 37.29 -23.71
C GLU A 11 15.43 36.58 -24.77
N VAL A 12 14.81 35.86 -25.71
CA VAL A 12 15.44 35.22 -26.88
C VAL A 12 15.92 36.25 -27.92
N ASP A 13 15.24 37.38 -28.10
CA ASP A 13 15.67 38.47 -29.00
C ASP A 13 16.79 39.33 -28.37
N LYS A 14 16.84 39.45 -27.04
CA LYS A 14 17.99 40.05 -26.32
C LYS A 14 19.23 39.15 -26.40
N ALA A 15 19.07 37.84 -26.34
CA ALA A 15 20.17 36.89 -26.53
C ALA A 15 20.67 36.87 -27.98
N LYS A 16 19.77 36.98 -28.97
CA LYS A 16 20.15 37.19 -30.38
C LYS A 16 20.94 38.48 -30.59
N SER A 17 20.64 39.58 -29.88
CA SER A 17 21.39 40.84 -30.00
C SER A 17 22.80 40.81 -29.39
N ILE A 18 23.12 39.80 -28.57
CA ILE A 18 24.46 39.59 -28.00
C ILE A 18 25.37 38.82 -28.97
N ILE A 19 24.80 37.92 -29.77
CA ILE A 19 25.55 37.12 -30.76
C ILE A 19 25.66 37.84 -32.11
N ASP A 20 24.74 38.75 -32.44
CA ASP A 20 24.78 39.58 -33.65
C ASP A 20 25.80 40.74 -33.48
N LEU A 21 27.07 40.36 -33.37
CA LEU A 21 28.25 41.18 -33.02
C LEU A 21 28.62 42.27 -34.05
N ARG A 22 27.71 42.66 -34.93
CA ARG A 22 27.89 43.83 -35.80
C ARG A 22 26.71 44.80 -35.85
N ALA A 23 25.55 44.51 -35.27
CA ALA A 23 24.37 45.32 -35.57
C ALA A 23 23.61 45.95 -34.40
N ASN A 24 23.59 45.41 -33.17
CA ASN A 24 22.67 45.96 -32.13
C ASN A 24 23.14 45.94 -30.66
N CYS A 25 24.40 45.58 -30.35
CA CYS A 25 24.94 45.90 -29.02
C CYS A 25 25.17 47.41 -28.93
N ASN A 26 24.73 48.08 -27.85
CA ASN A 26 25.13 49.46 -27.60
C ASN A 26 26.67 49.49 -27.67
N ARG A 27 27.21 50.27 -28.61
CA ARG A 27 28.65 50.35 -28.88
C ARG A 27 29.45 50.52 -27.59
N ASP A 28 28.93 51.29 -26.65
CA ASP A 28 29.56 51.55 -25.35
C ASP A 28 29.64 50.29 -24.49
N ARG A 29 28.59 49.45 -24.51
CA ARG A 29 28.55 48.18 -23.76
C ARG A 29 29.47 47.13 -24.36
N TYR A 30 29.56 47.05 -25.68
CA TYR A 30 30.50 46.16 -26.36
C TYR A 30 31.95 46.58 -26.06
N ILE A 31 32.26 47.88 -26.15
CA ILE A 31 33.58 48.43 -25.79
C ILE A 31 33.89 48.13 -24.33
N TRP A 32 32.93 48.32 -23.42
CA TRP A 32 33.09 48.05 -21.99
C TRP A 32 33.38 46.57 -21.69
N LEU A 33 32.59 45.63 -22.24
CA LEU A 33 32.82 44.19 -22.07
C LEU A 33 34.17 43.74 -22.65
N THR A 34 34.51 44.24 -23.84
CA THR A 34 35.79 43.96 -24.50
C THR A 34 36.96 44.48 -23.65
N SER A 35 36.80 45.66 -23.05
CA SER A 35 37.80 46.26 -22.17
C SER A 35 38.03 45.45 -20.90
N ILE A 36 36.97 44.94 -20.28
CA ILE A 36 37.06 44.05 -19.10
C ILE A 36 37.82 42.76 -19.45
N CYS A 37 37.53 42.15 -20.60
CA CYS A 37 38.21 40.92 -21.02
C CYS A 37 39.72 41.15 -21.22
N PHE A 38 40.10 42.29 -21.80
CA PHE A 38 41.50 42.65 -22.00
C PHE A 38 42.23 43.01 -20.68
N ASP A 39 41.55 43.65 -19.73
CA ASP A 39 42.11 43.90 -18.41
C ASP A 39 42.35 42.60 -17.62
N PHE A 40 41.38 41.68 -17.64
CA PHE A 40 41.52 40.35 -17.04
C PHE A 40 42.67 39.56 -17.66
N ALA A 41 42.76 39.55 -19.00
CA ALA A 41 43.85 38.92 -19.74
C ALA A 41 45.23 39.51 -19.36
N ARG A 42 45.32 40.84 -19.21
CA ARG A 42 46.54 41.52 -18.76
C ARG A 42 46.90 41.15 -17.32
N GLY A 43 45.91 41.09 -16.42
CA GLY A 43 46.10 40.64 -15.04
C GLY A 43 46.71 39.25 -14.95
N ASN A 44 46.19 38.31 -15.74
CA ASN A 44 46.74 36.96 -15.84
C ASN A 44 48.18 36.98 -16.36
N ILE A 45 48.47 37.72 -17.45
CA ILE A 45 49.83 37.83 -17.98
C ILE A 45 50.81 38.38 -16.93
N LEU A 46 50.41 39.39 -16.14
CA LEU A 46 51.26 39.93 -15.07
C LEU A 46 51.52 38.92 -13.95
N ASN A 47 50.51 38.13 -13.57
CA ASN A 47 50.66 37.06 -12.58
C ASN A 47 51.58 35.96 -13.11
N ASP A 48 51.34 35.47 -14.32
CA ASP A 48 52.14 34.44 -14.97
C ASP A 48 53.62 34.90 -15.16
N LEU A 49 53.85 36.20 -15.44
CA LEU A 49 55.19 36.81 -15.51
C LEU A 49 55.87 36.84 -14.13
N ALA A 50 55.12 37.11 -13.06
CA ALA A 50 55.62 37.12 -11.69
C ALA A 50 55.91 35.70 -11.17
N GLU A 51 55.13 34.70 -11.60
CA GLU A 51 55.26 33.29 -11.23
C GLU A 51 56.29 32.53 -12.10
N ASN A 52 56.92 33.22 -13.06
CA ASN A 52 57.97 32.68 -13.94
C ASN A 52 57.46 31.51 -14.83
N GLU A 53 56.16 31.52 -15.15
CA GLU A 53 55.46 30.44 -15.88
C GLU A 53 55.74 30.47 -17.39
N GLY A 54 56.99 30.32 -17.83
CA GLY A 54 57.31 29.93 -19.22
C GLY A 54 56.77 30.81 -20.37
N ILE A 55 56.12 31.95 -20.12
CA ILE A 55 55.59 32.88 -21.14
C ILE A 55 56.70 33.38 -22.08
N SER A 56 57.91 33.47 -21.54
CA SER A 56 59.13 33.79 -22.26
C SER A 56 59.46 32.78 -23.37
N ASN A 57 58.92 31.55 -23.32
CA ASN A 57 59.20 30.47 -24.27
C ASN A 57 58.36 30.51 -25.55
N TYR A 58 57.26 31.26 -25.58
CA TYR A 58 56.46 31.42 -26.79
C TYR A 58 57.08 32.45 -27.73
N SER A 59 57.35 32.03 -28.96
CA SER A 59 57.74 32.93 -30.05
C SER A 59 56.54 33.75 -30.53
N VAL A 60 56.82 34.91 -31.12
CA VAL A 60 55.81 35.80 -31.71
C VAL A 60 54.95 35.07 -32.76
N ASP A 61 55.55 34.19 -33.56
CA ASP A 61 54.84 33.44 -34.59
C ASP A 61 53.89 32.39 -33.99
N GLU A 62 54.30 31.70 -32.92
CA GLU A 62 53.44 30.77 -32.19
C GLU A 62 52.23 31.49 -31.57
N ILE A 63 52.43 32.68 -31.01
CA ILE A 63 51.35 33.51 -30.45
C ILE A 63 50.39 33.94 -31.56
N LYS A 64 50.89 34.42 -32.71
CA LYS A 64 50.06 34.81 -33.87
C LYS A 64 49.20 33.64 -34.36
N GLU A 65 49.74 32.43 -34.39
CA GLU A 65 48.98 31.22 -34.76
C GLU A 65 47.91 30.86 -33.70
N LYS A 66 48.22 31.02 -32.41
CA LYS A 66 47.23 30.83 -31.32
C LYS A 66 46.07 31.84 -31.39
N VAL A 67 46.36 33.10 -31.71
CA VAL A 67 45.33 34.13 -31.94
C VAL A 67 44.43 33.74 -33.12
N LYS A 68 45.02 33.43 -34.28
CA LYS A 68 44.26 33.02 -35.48
C LYS A 68 43.43 31.77 -35.25
N TYR A 69 43.99 30.80 -34.52
CA TYR A 69 43.30 29.56 -34.17
C TYR A 69 42.05 29.83 -33.31
N SER A 70 42.17 30.72 -32.33
CA SER A 70 41.06 31.09 -31.45
C SER A 70 39.94 31.78 -32.23
N TYR A 71 40.27 32.71 -33.13
CA TYR A 71 39.28 33.35 -34.00
C TYR A 71 38.60 32.37 -34.94
N ARG A 72 39.34 31.44 -35.55
CA ARG A 72 38.75 30.41 -36.42
C ARG A 72 37.73 29.54 -35.67
N ARG A 73 38.03 29.17 -34.42
CA ARG A 73 37.11 28.40 -33.58
C ARG A 73 35.85 29.18 -33.20
N ILE A 74 35.97 30.49 -33.00
CA ILE A 74 34.79 31.34 -32.78
C ILE A 74 33.90 31.31 -34.02
N ASP A 75 34.47 31.51 -35.21
CA ASP A 75 33.71 31.49 -36.46
C ASP A 75 33.04 30.12 -36.68
N GLU A 76 33.77 29.01 -36.47
CA GLU A 76 33.24 27.65 -36.59
C GLU A 76 32.06 27.35 -35.64
N ILE A 77 32.07 27.91 -34.42
CA ILE A 77 31.00 27.71 -33.43
C ILE A 77 29.80 28.61 -33.73
N VAL A 78 30.05 29.84 -34.18
CA VAL A 78 28.99 30.79 -34.56
C VAL A 78 28.24 30.33 -35.81
N GLU A 79 28.92 29.68 -36.75
CA GLU A 79 28.32 29.09 -37.96
C GLU A 79 27.68 27.70 -37.72
N SER A 80 27.71 27.18 -36.49
CA SER A 80 27.20 25.84 -36.18
C SER A 80 25.68 25.81 -35.97
N ASP A 81 24.95 25.15 -36.89
CA ASP A 81 23.50 24.92 -36.78
C ASP A 81 23.12 23.82 -35.75
N LEU A 82 24.10 23.16 -35.13
CA LEU A 82 23.89 21.97 -34.29
C LEU A 82 23.82 22.27 -32.78
N MET A 83 24.02 23.52 -32.36
CA MET A 83 24.07 23.91 -30.94
C MET A 83 22.97 24.89 -30.54
N GLY A 84 22.45 24.72 -29.32
CA GLY A 84 21.54 25.69 -28.72
C GLY A 84 22.24 27.02 -28.42
N LEU A 85 21.48 28.12 -28.43
CA LEU A 85 21.99 29.48 -28.26
C LEU A 85 22.83 29.67 -26.98
N ALA A 86 22.43 29.04 -25.86
CA ALA A 86 23.14 29.14 -24.59
C ALA A 86 24.52 28.46 -24.63
N ASP A 87 24.63 27.31 -25.29
CA ASP A 87 25.89 26.58 -25.46
C ASP A 87 26.85 27.34 -26.38
N ILE A 88 26.32 27.97 -27.43
CA ILE A 88 27.09 28.86 -28.31
C ILE A 88 27.65 30.01 -27.50
N ILE A 89 26.83 30.72 -26.72
CA ILE A 89 27.27 31.87 -25.89
C ILE A 89 28.37 31.45 -24.91
N TYR A 90 28.17 30.34 -24.19
CA TYR A 90 29.15 29.86 -23.20
C TYR A 90 30.49 29.52 -23.85
N LYS A 91 30.47 28.76 -24.96
CA LYS A 91 31.70 28.34 -25.66
C LYS A 91 32.42 29.48 -26.36
N VAL A 92 31.67 30.35 -27.04
CA VAL A 92 32.23 31.53 -27.70
C VAL A 92 32.85 32.47 -26.65
N GLY A 93 32.17 32.69 -25.52
CA GLY A 93 32.70 33.50 -24.42
C GLY A 93 34.04 32.99 -23.86
N ALA A 94 34.15 31.67 -23.65
CA ALA A 94 35.40 31.05 -23.19
C ALA A 94 36.54 31.25 -24.21
N ILE A 95 36.30 31.02 -25.50
CA ILE A 95 37.33 31.17 -26.55
C ILE A 95 37.69 32.64 -26.77
N TRP A 96 36.75 33.57 -26.57
CA TRP A 96 37.05 35.01 -26.57
C TRP A 96 38.01 35.41 -25.46
N CYS A 97 37.89 34.84 -24.26
CA CYS A 97 38.83 35.08 -23.17
C CYS A 97 40.23 34.53 -23.51
N GLU A 98 40.31 33.34 -24.11
CA GLU A 98 41.57 32.77 -24.62
C GLU A 98 42.19 33.66 -25.70
N ALA A 99 41.40 34.12 -26.67
CA ALA A 99 41.86 35.00 -27.74
C ALA A 99 42.37 36.34 -27.18
N ALA A 100 41.69 36.91 -26.18
CA ALA A 100 42.10 38.13 -25.51
C ALA A 100 43.45 37.97 -24.78
N TYR A 101 43.67 36.82 -24.13
CA TYR A 101 44.96 36.48 -23.52
C TYR A 101 46.09 36.44 -24.55
N TRP A 102 45.93 35.67 -25.63
CA TRP A 102 46.96 35.56 -26.66
C TRP A 102 47.25 36.89 -27.35
N LEU A 103 46.22 37.71 -27.56
CA LEU A 103 46.40 39.04 -28.15
C LEU A 103 47.11 40.00 -27.19
N MET A 104 46.80 39.99 -25.89
CA MET A 104 47.55 40.79 -24.91
C MET A 104 49.00 40.35 -24.79
N LEU A 105 49.25 39.04 -24.85
CA LEU A 105 50.61 38.53 -24.84
C LEU A 105 51.39 38.94 -26.09
N LEU A 106 50.72 39.00 -27.24
CA LEU A 106 51.31 39.51 -28.47
C LEU A 106 51.67 41.00 -28.34
N ILE A 107 50.79 41.82 -27.76
CA ILE A 107 51.06 43.24 -27.52
C ILE A 107 52.22 43.40 -26.54
N TYR A 108 52.28 42.62 -25.47
CA TYR A 108 53.41 42.62 -24.53
C TYR A 108 54.75 42.36 -25.24
N LYS A 109 54.80 41.38 -26.16
CA LYS A 109 56.03 40.99 -26.87
C LYS A 109 56.46 41.96 -27.97
N GLU A 110 55.50 42.57 -28.69
CA GLU A 110 55.76 43.41 -29.87
C GLU A 110 55.81 44.91 -29.53
N ASP A 111 55.06 45.36 -28.52
CA ASP A 111 54.95 46.76 -28.11
C ASP A 111 54.68 46.87 -26.60
N GLU A 112 55.74 46.64 -25.81
CA GLU A 112 55.68 46.73 -24.36
C GLU A 112 55.25 48.11 -23.83
N PRO A 113 55.66 49.26 -24.42
CA PRO A 113 55.11 50.57 -24.06
C PRO A 113 53.59 50.66 -24.21
N LEU A 114 53.03 50.10 -25.28
CA LEU A 114 51.58 50.04 -25.47
C LEU A 114 50.92 49.12 -24.44
N PHE A 115 51.50 47.96 -24.14
CA PHE A 115 51.02 47.05 -23.09
C PHE A 115 50.97 47.71 -21.69
N GLN A 116 51.98 48.52 -21.36
CA GLN A 116 51.99 49.27 -20.09
C GLN A 116 50.90 50.34 -20.05
N LYS A 117 50.59 50.97 -21.20
CA LYS A 117 49.57 52.00 -21.34
C LYS A 117 48.13 51.47 -21.34
N ILE A 118 47.91 50.24 -21.82
CA ILE A 118 46.62 49.54 -21.76
C ILE A 118 46.30 49.19 -20.30
N ASN A 119 45.89 50.18 -19.50
CA ASN A 119 45.08 50.08 -18.26
C ASN A 119 44.90 51.43 -17.56
N GLU A 120 45.77 52.42 -17.81
CA GLU A 120 45.80 53.64 -16.99
C GLU A 120 44.48 54.44 -17.05
N ASP A 121 43.68 54.30 -18.13
CA ASP A 121 42.47 55.09 -18.36
C ASP A 121 41.21 54.29 -18.80
N ILE A 122 41.26 52.95 -18.85
CA ILE A 122 40.24 52.17 -19.60
C ILE A 122 39.07 51.67 -18.72
N ILE A 123 39.32 51.24 -17.49
CA ILE A 123 38.29 50.75 -16.56
C ILE A 123 38.24 51.66 -15.35
N ALA A 124 37.10 52.32 -15.13
CA ALA A 124 36.93 53.24 -14.01
C ALA A 124 37.00 52.47 -12.68
N GLN A 125 37.46 53.14 -11.62
CA GLN A 125 37.55 52.54 -10.27
C GLN A 125 36.20 52.00 -9.76
N GLU A 126 35.08 52.54 -10.25
CA GLU A 126 33.73 52.10 -9.95
C GLU A 126 33.39 50.74 -10.57
N ASP A 127 33.85 50.46 -11.80
CA ASP A 127 33.66 49.17 -12.46
C ASP A 127 34.41 48.04 -11.75
N ARG A 128 35.62 48.32 -11.22
CA ARG A 128 36.37 47.36 -10.39
C ARG A 128 35.65 47.03 -9.08
N ARG A 129 34.95 48.00 -8.49
CA ARG A 129 34.12 47.74 -7.29
C ARG A 129 32.93 46.85 -7.62
N ILE A 130 32.29 47.07 -8.76
CA ILE A 130 31.16 46.24 -9.22
C ILE A 130 31.62 44.79 -9.44
N LEU A 131 32.76 44.57 -10.10
CA LEU A 131 33.34 43.22 -10.28
C LEU A 131 33.62 42.53 -8.95
N GLY A 132 34.25 43.22 -7.99
CA GLY A 132 34.49 42.64 -6.67
C GLY A 132 33.22 42.27 -5.90
N ILE A 133 32.12 43.03 -6.08
CA ILE A 133 30.81 42.67 -5.50
C ILE A 133 30.24 41.40 -6.15
N PHE A 134 30.37 41.26 -7.47
CA PHE A 134 29.92 40.06 -8.18
C PHE A 134 30.72 38.82 -7.78
N GLU A 135 32.04 38.93 -7.64
CA GLU A 135 32.91 37.84 -7.17
C GLU A 135 32.52 37.39 -5.76
N GLN A 136 32.32 38.32 -4.82
CA GLN A 136 31.88 38.00 -3.46
C GLN A 136 30.51 37.32 -3.44
N ASN A 137 29.57 37.78 -4.25
CA ASN A 137 28.25 37.14 -4.35
C ASN A 137 28.36 35.72 -4.91
N LEU A 138 29.23 35.50 -5.91
CA LEU A 138 29.42 34.21 -6.55
C LEU A 138 30.04 33.20 -5.57
N GLU A 139 31.01 33.64 -4.76
CA GLU A 139 31.60 32.85 -3.68
C GLU A 139 30.55 32.50 -2.60
N GLN A 140 29.71 33.45 -2.20
CA GLN A 140 28.60 33.19 -1.26
C GLN A 140 27.57 32.19 -1.81
N PHE A 141 27.24 32.26 -3.10
CA PHE A 141 26.33 31.30 -3.73
C PHE A 141 26.93 29.90 -3.78
N GLN A 142 28.23 29.77 -4.10
CA GLN A 142 28.93 28.49 -4.10
C GLN A 142 28.97 27.85 -2.70
N ASP A 143 29.25 28.64 -1.67
CA ASP A 143 29.24 28.18 -0.28
C ASP A 143 27.84 27.73 0.18
N SER A 144 26.80 28.44 -0.26
CA SER A 144 25.40 28.09 0.05
C SER A 144 24.99 26.77 -0.62
N LEU A 145 25.32 26.61 -1.91
CA LEU A 145 25.09 25.36 -2.64
C LEU A 145 25.82 24.17 -2.01
N LYS A 146 27.07 24.37 -1.58
CA LYS A 146 27.84 23.32 -0.92
C LYS A 146 27.20 22.90 0.40
N LYS A 147 26.70 23.84 1.21
CA LYS A 147 25.99 23.54 2.46
C LYS A 147 24.69 22.77 2.21
N GLU A 148 23.88 23.19 1.24
CA GLU A 148 22.66 22.47 0.87
C GLU A 148 22.98 21.04 0.39
N GLN A 149 24.03 20.86 -0.41
CA GLN A 149 24.48 19.54 -0.84
C GLN A 149 24.91 18.66 0.35
N GLU A 150 25.68 19.20 1.29
CA GLU A 150 26.09 18.46 2.50
C GLU A 150 24.91 18.09 3.41
N GLU A 151 23.86 18.91 3.46
CA GLU A 151 22.62 18.60 4.18
C GLU A 151 21.84 17.48 3.49
N LEU A 152 21.72 17.54 2.16
CA LEU A 152 21.10 16.51 1.34
C LEU A 152 21.82 15.16 1.48
N ASP A 153 23.15 15.12 1.41
CA ASP A 153 23.94 13.90 1.56
C ASP A 153 23.74 13.27 2.96
N LYS A 154 23.59 14.09 4.00
CA LYS A 154 23.29 13.62 5.36
C LYS A 154 21.88 13.05 5.48
N GLU A 155 20.89 13.62 4.79
CA GLU A 155 19.55 13.05 4.73
C GLU A 155 19.52 11.74 3.94
N GLN A 156 20.26 11.66 2.82
CA GLN A 156 20.46 10.44 2.04
C GLN A 156 21.03 9.30 2.90
N GLY A 157 22.05 9.59 3.69
CA GLY A 157 22.66 8.63 4.61
C GLY A 157 21.71 8.12 5.71
N LYS A 158 20.71 8.93 6.11
CA LYS A 158 19.70 8.53 7.09
C LYS A 158 18.61 7.65 6.50
N TYR A 159 18.09 8.00 5.31
CA TYR A 159 16.88 7.41 4.76
C TYR A 159 17.09 6.45 3.59
N SER A 160 18.32 6.26 3.09
CA SER A 160 18.62 5.37 1.97
C SER A 160 19.96 4.63 2.12
N SER A 161 20.36 4.30 3.36
CA SER A 161 21.59 3.54 3.56
C SER A 161 21.45 2.11 3.01
N GLU A 162 22.52 1.59 2.40
CA GLU A 162 22.61 0.21 1.89
C GLU A 162 22.13 -0.82 2.93
N GLN A 163 22.35 -0.53 4.21
CA GLN A 163 21.92 -1.38 5.32
C GLN A 163 20.40 -1.46 5.46
N VAL A 164 19.68 -0.34 5.33
CA VAL A 164 18.20 -0.31 5.37
C VAL A 164 17.63 -1.08 4.20
N THR A 165 18.13 -0.82 2.98
CA THR A 165 17.71 -1.51 1.77
C THR A 165 17.95 -3.02 1.87
N LYS A 166 19.13 -3.43 2.37
CA LYS A 166 19.45 -4.84 2.60
C LYS A 166 18.55 -5.49 3.65
N TYR A 167 18.21 -4.76 4.71
CA TYR A 167 17.30 -5.24 5.74
C TYR A 167 15.89 -5.45 5.18
N ILE A 168 15.32 -4.44 4.52
CA ILE A 168 14.00 -4.56 3.88
C ILE A 168 13.98 -5.72 2.89
N ASN A 169 15.02 -5.86 2.05
CA ASN A 169 15.13 -6.95 1.08
C ASN A 169 15.20 -8.33 1.74
N THR A 170 15.79 -8.42 2.93
CA THR A 170 15.79 -9.66 3.73
C THR A 170 14.35 -10.01 4.13
N LEU A 171 13.59 -9.05 4.67
CA LEU A 171 12.19 -9.27 5.06
C LEU A 171 11.31 -9.63 3.85
N LEU A 172 11.46 -8.90 2.74
CA LEU A 172 10.73 -9.18 1.49
C LEU A 172 11.03 -10.59 0.99
N SER A 173 12.30 -11.01 1.04
CA SER A 173 12.68 -12.36 0.60
C SER A 173 12.06 -13.47 1.46
N MET A 174 11.88 -13.23 2.76
CA MET A 174 11.20 -14.16 3.67
C MET A 174 9.72 -14.30 3.31
N VAL A 175 9.04 -13.19 3.01
CA VAL A 175 7.61 -13.21 2.65
C VAL A 175 7.39 -13.88 1.29
N PHE A 176 8.18 -13.50 0.28
CA PHE A 176 7.98 -13.97 -1.09
C PHE A 176 8.62 -15.33 -1.41
N GLY A 177 9.42 -15.87 -0.49
CA GLY A 177 10.20 -17.10 -0.71
C GLY A 177 11.30 -16.92 -1.75
N GLY A 178 11.91 -15.74 -1.83
CA GLY A 178 12.96 -15.39 -2.80
C GLY A 178 12.87 -13.95 -3.30
N ARG A 179 13.75 -13.59 -4.26
CA ARG A 179 13.80 -12.23 -4.87
C ARG A 179 12.74 -12.06 -5.96
N LYS A 180 11.46 -11.93 -5.55
CA LYS A 180 10.38 -11.51 -6.47
C LYS A 180 10.33 -9.99 -6.62
N ILE A 181 10.43 -9.28 -5.50
CA ILE A 181 10.49 -7.82 -5.39
C ILE A 181 11.66 -7.49 -4.47
N TRP A 182 12.45 -6.48 -4.83
CA TRP A 182 13.49 -5.92 -3.99
C TRP A 182 13.57 -4.41 -4.17
N LEU A 183 14.09 -3.71 -3.16
CA LEU A 183 14.39 -2.29 -3.18
C LEU A 183 15.85 -2.05 -3.51
N GLU A 184 16.10 -0.93 -4.18
CA GLU A 184 17.42 -0.31 -4.38
C GLU A 184 17.32 1.17 -3.99
N SER A 185 18.44 1.78 -3.65
CA SER A 185 18.50 3.23 -3.37
C SER A 185 18.35 4.00 -4.68
N ASP A 186 17.54 5.06 -4.67
CA ASP A 186 17.42 5.98 -5.81
C ASP A 186 18.54 7.03 -5.80
N GLU A 187 18.95 7.50 -6.98
CA GLU A 187 19.87 8.63 -7.14
C GLU A 187 19.22 9.93 -6.66
N ASP A 188 17.91 10.09 -6.89
CA ASP A 188 17.11 11.28 -6.57
C ASP A 188 16.39 11.18 -5.21
N PHE A 189 16.99 10.48 -4.22
CA PHE A 189 16.44 10.19 -2.88
C PHE A 189 15.36 9.09 -2.83
N GLY A 190 15.37 8.32 -1.74
CA GLY A 190 14.37 7.28 -1.47
C GLY A 190 14.75 5.90 -2.01
N TYR A 191 13.75 5.18 -2.53
CA TYR A 191 13.87 3.77 -2.93
C TYR A 191 13.16 3.47 -4.24
N ILE A 192 13.82 2.67 -5.08
CA ILE A 192 13.26 2.10 -6.31
C ILE A 192 12.88 0.65 -6.05
N ALA A 193 11.64 0.28 -6.37
CA ALA A 193 11.21 -1.12 -6.35
C ALA A 193 11.53 -1.80 -7.68
N ASN A 194 12.09 -3.00 -7.62
CA ASN A 194 12.52 -3.78 -8.77
C ASN A 194 11.95 -5.20 -8.73
N ASN A 195 11.73 -5.79 -9.91
CA ASN A 195 11.54 -7.23 -10.08
C ASN A 195 12.43 -7.74 -11.22
N LYS A 196 12.27 -9.03 -11.56
CA LYS A 196 12.99 -9.68 -12.66
C LYS A 196 12.79 -9.04 -14.05
N TYR A 197 11.81 -8.13 -14.21
CA TYR A 197 11.51 -7.41 -15.45
C TYR A 197 11.98 -5.95 -15.43
N GLY A 198 12.58 -5.49 -14.32
CA GLY A 198 13.10 -4.13 -14.14
C GLY A 198 12.34 -3.33 -13.08
N VAL A 199 12.44 -2.00 -13.21
CA VAL A 199 11.83 -1.05 -12.27
C VAL A 199 10.30 -1.14 -12.28
N ILE A 200 9.72 -1.19 -11.08
CA ILE A 200 8.28 -1.24 -10.85
C ILE A 200 7.84 0.07 -10.22
N LEU A 201 6.95 0.78 -10.89
CA LEU A 201 6.24 1.90 -10.27
C LEU A 201 5.35 1.38 -9.13
N PRO A 202 5.29 2.05 -7.97
CA PRO A 202 4.45 1.62 -6.85
C PRO A 202 2.99 1.37 -7.24
N SER A 203 2.45 2.15 -8.19
CA SER A 203 1.09 2.01 -8.73
C SER A 203 0.83 0.70 -9.49
N ARG A 204 1.89 -0.03 -9.87
CA ARG A 204 1.80 -1.32 -10.55
C ARG A 204 1.90 -2.52 -9.61
N LEU A 205 2.25 -2.28 -8.34
CA LEU A 205 2.18 -3.32 -7.32
C LEU A 205 0.72 -3.62 -7.01
N SER A 206 0.40 -4.89 -6.83
CA SER A 206 -0.90 -5.30 -6.28
C SER A 206 -1.09 -4.74 -4.87
N ILE A 207 -2.34 -4.62 -4.42
CA ILE A 207 -2.66 -4.16 -3.05
C ILE A 207 -1.92 -5.02 -2.01
N GLY A 208 -1.85 -6.33 -2.24
CA GLY A 208 -1.11 -7.23 -1.37
C GLY A 208 0.40 -6.94 -1.34
N GLU A 209 1.03 -6.73 -2.50
CA GLU A 209 2.46 -6.40 -2.55
C GLU A 209 2.77 -5.04 -1.90
N GLN A 210 1.89 -4.04 -2.09
CA GLN A 210 2.02 -2.74 -1.43
C GLN A 210 1.93 -2.87 0.10
N ASN A 211 0.98 -3.67 0.60
CA ASN A 211 0.81 -3.94 2.03
C ASN A 211 2.04 -4.67 2.62
N ILE A 212 2.59 -5.66 1.91
CA ILE A 212 3.82 -6.36 2.33
C ILE A 212 5.01 -5.40 2.38
N LEU A 213 5.19 -4.59 1.34
CA LEU A 213 6.28 -3.62 1.27
C LEU A 213 6.17 -2.59 2.41
N SER A 214 4.97 -2.08 2.65
CA SER A 214 4.67 -1.15 3.75
C SER A 214 4.98 -1.76 5.12
N LEU A 215 4.63 -3.04 5.32
CA LEU A 215 4.94 -3.75 6.55
C LEU A 215 6.46 -3.93 6.76
N CYS A 216 7.20 -4.29 5.70
CA CYS A 216 8.66 -4.43 5.78
C CYS A 216 9.32 -3.07 6.06
N TYR A 217 8.85 -2.01 5.39
CA TYR A 217 9.30 -0.64 5.62
C TYR A 217 9.02 -0.19 7.06
N PHE A 218 7.83 -0.48 7.59
CA PHE A 218 7.48 -0.19 8.99
C PHE A 218 8.45 -0.86 9.97
N PHE A 219 8.84 -2.11 9.76
CA PHE A 219 9.84 -2.75 10.62
C PHE A 219 11.23 -2.14 10.47
N ALA A 220 11.59 -1.71 9.27
CA ALA A 220 12.85 -1.01 9.04
C ALA A 220 12.88 0.36 9.74
N SER A 221 11.78 1.11 9.74
CA SER A 221 11.71 2.42 10.40
C SER A 221 11.81 2.33 11.92
N LEU A 222 11.41 1.21 12.54
CA LEU A 222 11.67 0.96 13.97
C LEU A 222 13.18 0.90 14.31
N CYS A 223 14.04 0.68 13.30
CA CYS A 223 15.50 0.59 13.45
C CYS A 223 16.24 1.91 13.21
N GLU A 224 15.56 3.00 12.83
CA GLU A 224 16.24 4.23 12.44
C GLU A 224 17.23 4.70 13.53
N GLY A 225 18.50 4.85 13.11
CA GLY A 225 19.61 5.27 13.98
C GLY A 225 20.27 4.16 14.81
N GLU A 226 19.92 2.88 14.62
CA GLU A 226 20.48 1.76 15.38
C GLU A 226 20.89 0.57 14.50
N ASN A 227 21.63 -0.37 15.08
CA ASN A 227 21.90 -1.65 14.42
C ASN A 227 20.61 -2.50 14.40
N PHE A 228 20.25 -3.03 13.23
CA PHE A 228 19.09 -3.91 12.98
C PHE A 228 19.01 -5.11 13.93
N ASP A 229 20.14 -5.55 14.50
CA ASP A 229 20.19 -6.60 15.54
C ASP A 229 19.48 -6.21 16.85
N ARG A 230 19.16 -4.91 17.07
CA ARG A 230 18.60 -4.37 18.31
C ARG A 230 17.14 -3.92 18.21
N LEU A 231 16.45 -4.25 17.11
CA LEU A 231 15.11 -3.78 16.73
C LEU A 231 14.07 -3.74 17.86
N PHE A 232 14.13 -4.72 18.78
CA PHE A 232 13.17 -4.87 19.88
C PHE A 232 13.76 -4.70 21.28
N THR A 233 14.97 -4.15 21.40
CA THR A 233 15.59 -3.90 22.71
C THR A 233 15.02 -2.65 23.41
N LYS A 234 14.38 -1.74 22.65
CA LYS A 234 13.73 -0.53 23.15
C LYS A 234 12.49 -0.86 23.99
N ASN A 235 12.19 0.02 24.95
CA ASN A 235 10.92 0.01 25.68
C ASN A 235 9.86 0.72 24.83
N GLN A 236 9.13 -0.03 24.02
CA GLN A 236 8.16 0.48 23.05
C GLN A 236 6.95 -0.45 22.92
N ILE A 237 5.86 0.08 22.35
CA ILE A 237 4.67 -0.70 22.00
C ILE A 237 4.51 -0.65 20.49
N VAL A 238 4.50 -1.83 19.86
CA VAL A 238 4.26 -2.01 18.43
C VAL A 238 2.86 -2.58 18.26
N ILE A 239 2.02 -1.92 17.45
CA ILE A 239 0.64 -2.33 17.18
C ILE A 239 0.50 -2.59 15.68
N LEU A 240 0.05 -3.79 15.33
CA LEU A 240 -0.26 -4.18 13.96
C LEU A 240 -1.76 -4.40 13.83
N ASP A 241 -2.43 -3.57 13.04
CA ASP A 241 -3.87 -3.70 12.75
C ASP A 241 -4.08 -4.42 11.40
N ASP A 242 -4.59 -5.64 11.50
CA ASP A 242 -4.86 -6.58 10.40
C ASP A 242 -3.70 -6.74 9.39
N PRO A 243 -2.52 -7.23 9.83
CA PRO A 243 -1.32 -7.29 9.00
C PRO A 243 -1.42 -8.28 7.84
N VAL A 244 -2.50 -9.05 7.73
CA VAL A 244 -2.76 -10.04 6.65
C VAL A 244 -3.89 -9.63 5.69
N SER A 245 -4.24 -8.35 5.66
CA SER A 245 -5.30 -7.81 4.80
C SER A 245 -4.92 -7.86 3.31
N SER A 246 -5.87 -8.29 2.47
CA SER A 246 -5.77 -8.32 1.00
C SER A 246 -4.70 -9.26 0.43
N PHE A 247 -4.39 -10.35 1.15
CA PHE A 247 -3.41 -11.35 0.71
C PHE A 247 -4.08 -12.63 0.19
N ASP A 248 -3.45 -13.22 -0.83
CA ASP A 248 -3.66 -14.63 -1.17
C ASP A 248 -3.04 -15.54 -0.10
N ASP A 249 -3.37 -16.83 -0.14
CA ASP A 249 -2.91 -17.79 0.88
C ASP A 249 -1.38 -17.89 0.97
N SER A 250 -0.66 -17.72 -0.16
CA SER A 250 0.80 -17.76 -0.19
C SER A 250 1.40 -16.58 0.55
N ASN A 251 0.93 -15.36 0.27
CA ASN A 251 1.39 -14.14 0.91
C ASN A 251 0.99 -14.11 2.39
N LYS A 252 -0.20 -14.62 2.75
CA LYS A 252 -0.60 -14.80 4.15
C LYS A 252 0.38 -15.70 4.90
N TYR A 253 0.78 -16.82 4.31
CA TYR A 253 1.78 -17.71 4.91
C TYR A 253 3.13 -17.00 5.07
N GLY A 254 3.61 -16.32 4.03
CA GLY A 254 4.87 -15.57 4.06
C GLY A 254 4.91 -14.50 5.16
N VAL A 255 3.83 -13.71 5.30
CA VAL A 255 3.72 -12.70 6.36
C VAL A 255 3.61 -13.33 7.75
N THR A 256 2.89 -14.44 7.88
CA THR A 256 2.84 -15.20 9.15
C THR A 256 4.24 -15.67 9.56
N ALA A 257 5.03 -16.19 8.62
CA ALA A 257 6.40 -16.61 8.87
C ALA A 257 7.31 -15.43 9.26
N LEU A 258 7.22 -14.31 8.54
CA LEU A 258 7.94 -13.08 8.86
C LEU A 258 7.62 -12.59 10.28
N LEU A 259 6.34 -12.50 10.64
CA LEU A 259 5.93 -12.06 11.97
C LEU A 259 6.37 -13.05 13.06
N GLY A 260 6.33 -14.34 12.78
CA GLY A 260 6.87 -15.36 13.67
C GLY A 260 8.38 -15.22 13.91
N TYR A 261 9.15 -14.93 12.85
CA TYR A 261 10.57 -14.62 12.96
C TYR A 261 10.82 -13.39 13.84
N LEU A 262 10.12 -12.29 13.57
CA LEU A 262 10.25 -11.05 14.36
C LEU A 262 9.80 -11.22 15.82
N CYS A 263 8.80 -12.08 16.08
CA CYS A 263 8.36 -12.41 17.43
C CYS A 263 9.47 -13.05 18.26
N GLN A 264 10.42 -13.79 17.68
CA GLN A 264 11.54 -14.37 18.44
C GLN A 264 12.35 -13.25 19.13
N SER A 265 12.62 -12.17 18.41
CA SER A 265 13.35 -11.03 18.93
C SER A 265 12.54 -10.22 19.95
N VAL A 266 11.21 -10.13 19.81
CA VAL A 266 10.32 -9.53 20.82
C VAL A 266 10.23 -10.37 22.09
N LEU A 267 10.24 -11.70 21.94
CA LEU A 267 10.12 -12.65 23.05
C LEU A 267 11.44 -12.90 23.76
N ASP A 268 12.56 -12.35 23.27
CA ASP A 268 13.85 -12.44 23.96
C ASP A 268 13.78 -11.82 25.37
N LYS A 269 14.59 -12.30 26.31
CA LYS A 269 14.62 -11.80 27.69
C LYS A 269 15.13 -10.37 27.81
N SER A 270 15.99 -9.93 26.88
CA SER A 270 16.51 -8.57 26.81
C SER A 270 15.53 -7.58 26.18
N SER A 271 14.50 -8.07 25.48
CA SER A 271 13.49 -7.22 24.85
C SER A 271 12.61 -6.54 25.88
N LYS A 272 12.36 -5.24 25.66
CA LYS A 272 11.37 -4.46 26.40
C LYS A 272 10.18 -4.07 25.51
N THR A 273 10.11 -4.62 24.29
CA THR A 273 9.03 -4.33 23.35
C THR A 273 7.78 -5.11 23.71
N LYS A 274 6.62 -4.46 23.61
CA LYS A 274 5.30 -5.12 23.63
C LYS A 274 4.72 -5.11 22.23
N LEU A 275 4.37 -6.28 21.71
CA LEU A 275 3.72 -6.43 20.41
C LEU A 275 2.24 -6.73 20.61
N ILE A 276 1.38 -5.96 19.94
CA ILE A 276 -0.08 -6.19 19.88
C ILE A 276 -0.43 -6.41 18.42
N ILE A 277 -1.04 -7.56 18.12
CA ILE A 277 -1.53 -7.89 16.78
C ILE A 277 -3.05 -7.99 16.86
N MET A 278 -3.73 -7.18 16.05
CA MET A 278 -5.18 -7.22 15.87
C MET A 278 -5.48 -7.79 14.49
N THR A 279 -6.51 -8.63 14.38
CA THR A 279 -6.92 -9.22 13.10
C THR A 279 -8.34 -9.75 13.19
N HIS A 280 -9.02 -9.77 12.04
CA HIS A 280 -10.30 -10.45 11.88
C HIS A 280 -10.15 -11.91 11.41
N ASP A 281 -8.95 -12.31 10.98
CA ASP A 281 -8.63 -13.64 10.48
C ASP A 281 -8.25 -14.58 11.64
N LEU A 282 -9.21 -15.42 12.05
CA LEU A 282 -9.02 -16.39 13.13
C LEU A 282 -7.95 -17.44 12.79
N SER A 283 -7.78 -17.80 11.51
CA SER A 283 -6.76 -18.77 11.09
C SER A 283 -5.37 -18.19 11.32
N PHE A 284 -5.15 -16.95 10.90
CA PHE A 284 -3.92 -16.22 11.15
C PHE A 284 -3.65 -16.05 12.66
N ALA A 285 -4.65 -15.62 13.43
CA ALA A 285 -4.53 -15.47 14.89
C ALA A 285 -4.16 -16.80 15.58
N LEU A 286 -4.77 -17.91 15.17
CA LEU A 286 -4.49 -19.23 15.70
C LEU A 286 -3.07 -19.70 15.34
N ASN A 287 -2.63 -19.51 14.10
CA ASN A 287 -1.27 -19.86 13.68
C ASN A 287 -0.22 -19.04 14.43
N MET A 288 -0.41 -17.73 14.56
CA MET A 288 0.46 -16.87 15.37
C MET A 288 0.49 -17.31 16.82
N SER A 289 -0.67 -17.64 17.42
CA SER A 289 -0.71 -18.12 18.80
C SER A 289 0.09 -19.40 18.98
N LYS A 290 -0.01 -20.37 18.06
CA LYS A 290 0.76 -21.61 18.11
C LYS A 290 2.26 -21.37 17.99
N MET A 291 2.67 -20.49 17.07
CA MET A 291 4.09 -20.15 16.87
C MET A 291 4.67 -19.49 18.12
N ILE A 292 3.96 -18.53 18.72
CA ILE A 292 4.41 -17.85 19.94
C ILE A 292 4.45 -18.84 21.12
N LYS A 293 3.44 -19.70 21.28
CA LYS A 293 3.43 -20.74 22.31
C LYS A 293 4.62 -21.68 22.23
N ALA A 294 5.04 -22.02 21.01
CA ALA A 294 6.21 -22.88 20.79
C ALA A 294 7.53 -22.21 21.20
N ILE A 295 7.57 -20.87 21.21
CA ILE A 295 8.72 -20.08 21.66
C ILE A 295 8.65 -19.84 23.17
N ASP A 296 7.57 -19.21 23.65
CA ASP A 296 7.32 -18.90 25.06
C ASP A 296 5.82 -18.62 25.32
N ASP A 297 5.07 -19.62 25.81
CA ASP A 297 3.65 -19.49 26.17
C ASP A 297 3.41 -18.48 27.32
N SER A 298 4.37 -18.27 28.21
CA SER A 298 4.20 -17.39 29.38
C SER A 298 4.06 -15.91 29.00
N LYS A 299 4.55 -15.54 27.81
CA LYS A 299 4.51 -14.18 27.28
C LYS A 299 3.34 -13.92 26.33
N LEU A 300 2.51 -14.92 26.06
CA LEU A 300 1.35 -14.79 25.17
C LEU A 300 0.08 -14.44 25.95
N SER A 301 -0.69 -13.49 25.43
CA SER A 301 -2.08 -13.29 25.86
C SER A 301 -3.00 -13.10 24.66
N CYS A 302 -3.92 -14.04 24.49
CA CYS A 302 -4.93 -14.04 23.44
C CYS A 302 -6.24 -13.43 23.95
N TRP A 303 -6.81 -12.52 23.17
CA TRP A 303 -8.04 -11.80 23.51
C TRP A 303 -8.98 -11.79 22.31
N GLU A 304 -10.27 -11.87 22.60
CA GLU A 304 -11.35 -11.69 21.63
C GLU A 304 -12.05 -10.36 21.90
N LEU A 305 -12.18 -9.54 20.86
CA LEU A 305 -12.91 -8.28 20.93
C LEU A 305 -14.38 -8.55 20.60
N GLN A 306 -15.27 -8.36 21.58
CA GLN A 306 -16.70 -8.58 21.42
C GLN A 306 -17.45 -7.26 21.28
N LYS A 307 -18.26 -7.16 20.22
CA LYS A 307 -19.21 -6.07 20.03
C LYS A 307 -20.44 -6.31 20.91
N ASP A 308 -20.92 -5.27 21.60
CA ASP A 308 -22.15 -5.27 22.40
C ASP A 308 -22.16 -6.22 23.63
N SER A 309 -20.99 -6.56 24.17
CA SER A 309 -20.84 -7.30 25.44
C SER A 309 -20.56 -6.34 26.61
N SER A 310 -20.92 -6.73 27.84
CA SER A 310 -20.52 -6.02 29.06
C SER A 310 -18.99 -6.03 29.25
N ASP A 311 -18.35 -7.11 28.81
CA ASP A 311 -16.89 -7.24 28.74
C ASP A 311 -16.45 -7.20 27.27
N VAL A 312 -15.88 -6.06 26.85
CA VAL A 312 -15.48 -5.82 25.45
C VAL A 312 -14.27 -6.67 25.04
N LEU A 313 -13.43 -7.08 26.01
CA LEU A 313 -12.24 -7.91 25.79
C LEU A 313 -12.30 -9.17 26.65
N ILE A 314 -12.39 -10.32 25.99
CA ILE A 314 -12.46 -11.61 26.67
C ILE A 314 -11.17 -12.39 26.42
N LYS A 315 -10.49 -12.81 27.48
CA LYS A 315 -9.33 -13.68 27.36
C LYS A 315 -9.79 -15.02 26.78
N SER A 316 -9.23 -15.40 25.64
CA SER A 316 -9.69 -16.54 24.86
C SER A 316 -8.51 -17.42 24.46
N LYS A 317 -8.76 -18.72 24.34
CA LYS A 317 -7.82 -19.64 23.68
C LYS A 317 -8.36 -19.87 22.28
N PHE A 318 -7.65 -19.38 21.27
CA PHE A 318 -8.11 -19.47 19.89
C PHE A 318 -8.34 -20.91 19.42
N GLU A 319 -7.63 -21.88 20.01
CA GLU A 319 -7.82 -23.33 19.78
C GLU A 319 -9.20 -23.86 20.19
N ASP A 320 -9.85 -23.20 21.16
CA ASP A 320 -11.15 -23.59 21.68
C ASP A 320 -12.31 -22.95 20.88
N ILE A 321 -12.00 -22.04 19.94
CA ILE A 321 -13.02 -21.37 19.11
C ILE A 321 -13.48 -22.33 18.01
N ASP A 322 -14.67 -22.88 18.17
CA ASP A 322 -15.34 -23.77 17.22
C ASP A 322 -16.57 -23.06 16.65
N ARG A 323 -16.36 -22.20 15.64
CA ARG A 323 -17.44 -21.42 15.00
C ARG A 323 -18.58 -22.30 14.49
N TYR A 324 -18.30 -23.53 14.08
CA TYR A 324 -19.33 -24.47 13.65
C TYR A 324 -20.19 -24.93 14.83
N ALA A 325 -19.57 -25.29 15.96
CA ALA A 325 -20.30 -25.63 17.18
C ALA A 325 -21.08 -24.44 17.75
N ASP A 326 -20.52 -23.23 17.70
CA ASP A 326 -21.20 -22.00 18.13
C ASP A 326 -22.47 -21.74 17.29
N MET A 327 -22.35 -21.85 15.97
CA MET A 327 -23.50 -21.69 15.07
C MET A 327 -24.55 -22.79 15.28
N LEU A 328 -24.13 -24.04 15.49
CA LEU A 328 -25.03 -25.13 15.86
C LEU A 328 -25.78 -24.83 17.16
N ARG A 329 -25.12 -24.25 18.15
CA ARG A 329 -25.77 -23.87 19.42
C ARG A 329 -26.84 -22.80 19.19
N ILE A 330 -26.54 -21.76 18.40
CA ILE A 330 -27.52 -20.72 18.08
C ILE A 330 -28.73 -21.33 17.35
N MET A 331 -28.49 -22.21 16.37
CA MET A 331 -29.56 -22.90 15.64
C MET A 331 -30.40 -23.80 16.56
N TYR A 332 -29.76 -24.54 17.47
CA TYR A 332 -30.42 -25.37 18.47
C TYR A 332 -31.31 -24.53 19.39
N ASP A 333 -30.75 -23.48 20.01
CA ASP A 333 -31.47 -22.64 20.95
C ASP A 333 -32.65 -21.94 20.24
N PHE A 334 -32.46 -21.50 19.00
CA PHE A 334 -33.53 -20.91 18.18
C PHE A 334 -34.64 -21.92 17.81
N ALA A 335 -34.28 -23.16 17.51
CA ALA A 335 -35.25 -24.20 17.12
C ALA A 335 -36.00 -24.78 18.32
N VAL A 336 -35.33 -25.06 19.43
CA VAL A 336 -35.89 -25.73 20.62
C VAL A 336 -36.52 -24.70 21.57
N SER A 337 -35.83 -23.61 21.85
CA SER A 337 -36.33 -22.56 22.75
C SER A 337 -37.06 -21.50 21.92
N SER A 338 -38.35 -21.72 21.67
CA SER A 338 -39.23 -20.71 21.03
C SER A 338 -39.49 -19.51 21.97
N GLN A 339 -38.45 -19.00 22.65
CA GLN A 339 -38.50 -17.87 23.57
C GLN A 339 -38.30 -16.55 22.82
N LYS A 340 -38.93 -15.47 23.31
CA LYS A 340 -38.90 -14.13 22.72
C LYS A 340 -37.50 -13.49 22.61
N ASN A 341 -36.48 -14.07 23.24
CA ASN A 341 -35.12 -13.51 23.33
C ASN A 341 -34.05 -14.37 22.65
N ALA A 342 -34.41 -15.46 21.97
CA ALA A 342 -33.43 -16.27 21.25
C ALA A 342 -32.76 -15.46 20.13
N VAL A 343 -31.44 -15.62 19.98
CA VAL A 343 -30.70 -14.99 18.88
C VAL A 343 -31.15 -15.61 17.57
N VAL A 344 -31.63 -14.78 16.65
CA VAL A 344 -32.00 -15.23 15.30
C VAL A 344 -30.71 -15.54 14.54
N PRO A 345 -30.47 -16.78 14.11
CA PRO A 345 -29.27 -17.11 13.34
C PRO A 345 -29.28 -16.37 12.00
N ALA A 346 -28.10 -16.02 11.49
CA ALA A 346 -28.02 -15.42 10.16
C ALA A 346 -28.24 -16.50 9.08
N PRO A 347 -29.02 -16.22 8.02
CA PRO A 347 -29.26 -17.19 6.93
C PRO A 347 -27.98 -17.77 6.31
N ASN A 348 -26.95 -16.95 6.13
CA ASN A 348 -25.66 -17.38 5.59
C ASN A 348 -24.90 -18.35 6.50
N ASP A 349 -25.06 -18.23 7.82
CA ASP A 349 -24.39 -19.14 8.74
C ASP A 349 -25.14 -20.47 8.83
N VAL A 350 -26.49 -20.44 8.82
CA VAL A 350 -27.32 -21.65 8.68
C VAL A 350 -26.96 -22.42 7.41
N ARG A 351 -26.77 -21.70 6.29
CA ARG A 351 -26.26 -22.26 5.03
C ARG A 351 -24.92 -22.96 5.21
N ARG A 352 -23.92 -22.27 5.75
CA ARG A 352 -22.56 -22.80 5.95
C ARG A 352 -22.55 -24.04 6.84
N VAL A 353 -23.36 -24.05 7.90
CA VAL A 353 -23.52 -25.22 8.78
C VAL A 353 -24.12 -26.40 8.03
N TRP A 354 -25.16 -26.15 7.23
CA TRP A 354 -25.81 -27.18 6.42
C TRP A 354 -24.89 -27.74 5.34
N GLU A 355 -24.18 -26.90 4.60
CA GLU A 355 -23.17 -27.29 3.61
C GLU A 355 -22.07 -28.16 4.23
N ALA A 356 -21.49 -27.71 5.35
CA ALA A 356 -20.46 -28.48 6.05
C ALA A 356 -21.01 -29.83 6.53
N PHE A 357 -22.22 -29.87 7.09
CA PHE A 357 -22.84 -31.11 7.54
C PHE A 357 -23.03 -32.12 6.40
N LEU A 358 -23.62 -31.69 5.28
CA LEU A 358 -23.83 -32.55 4.11
C LEU A 358 -22.51 -33.06 3.53
N SER A 359 -21.47 -32.22 3.51
CA SER A 359 -20.15 -32.62 3.03
C SER A 359 -19.53 -33.73 3.87
N PHE A 360 -19.65 -33.66 5.20
CA PHE A 360 -19.08 -34.68 6.09
C PHE A 360 -19.92 -35.95 6.20
N GLU A 361 -21.25 -35.84 6.31
CA GLU A 361 -22.11 -37.00 6.54
C GLU A 361 -22.52 -37.72 5.25
N LEU A 362 -22.66 -36.98 4.14
CA LEU A 362 -23.15 -37.54 2.87
C LEU A 362 -22.12 -37.48 1.73
N GLY A 363 -20.97 -36.83 1.94
CA GLY A 363 -19.95 -36.68 0.89
C GLY A 363 -20.32 -35.69 -0.21
N GLU A 364 -21.34 -34.86 0.02
CA GLU A 364 -21.86 -33.92 -0.98
C GLU A 364 -20.96 -32.69 -1.10
N THR A 365 -20.53 -32.38 -2.32
CA THR A 365 -19.66 -31.22 -2.61
C THR A 365 -20.44 -29.98 -3.03
N SER A 366 -21.74 -30.12 -3.27
CA SER A 366 -22.65 -29.05 -3.70
C SER A 366 -24.04 -29.28 -3.13
N ILE A 367 -24.71 -28.22 -2.69
CA ILE A 367 -26.10 -28.31 -2.23
C ILE A 367 -27.05 -28.70 -3.39
N ALA A 368 -26.63 -28.53 -4.65
CA ALA A 368 -27.49 -28.69 -5.83
C ALA A 368 -27.80 -30.16 -6.21
N GLU A 369 -27.14 -31.16 -5.62
CA GLU A 369 -27.38 -32.56 -5.97
C GLU A 369 -28.62 -33.12 -5.26
N MET A 370 -29.81 -32.88 -5.83
CA MET A 370 -31.07 -33.49 -5.36
C MET A 370 -31.06 -35.03 -5.37
N GLY A 371 -30.11 -35.65 -6.08
CA GLY A 371 -29.96 -37.10 -6.15
C GLY A 371 -29.63 -37.73 -4.79
N ALA A 372 -28.83 -37.05 -3.97
CA ALA A 372 -28.42 -37.54 -2.66
C ALA A 372 -29.58 -37.58 -1.67
N MET A 373 -30.35 -36.49 -1.58
CA MET A 373 -31.54 -36.40 -0.73
C MET A 373 -32.62 -37.40 -1.13
N LYS A 374 -32.76 -37.67 -2.45
CA LYS A 374 -33.69 -38.68 -2.95
C LYS A 374 -33.29 -40.09 -2.51
N LYS A 375 -32.03 -40.48 -2.70
CA LYS A 375 -31.49 -41.76 -2.21
C LYS A 375 -31.59 -41.89 -0.69
N LEU A 376 -31.36 -40.78 0.02
CA LEU A 376 -31.48 -40.74 1.48
C LEU A 376 -32.93 -41.00 1.91
N SER A 377 -33.93 -40.44 1.22
CA SER A 377 -35.35 -40.74 1.52
C SER A 377 -35.68 -42.24 1.40
N GLU A 378 -35.12 -42.94 0.40
CA GLU A 378 -35.31 -44.38 0.20
C GLU A 378 -34.71 -45.21 1.35
N SER A 379 -33.70 -44.70 2.05
CA SER A 379 -33.14 -45.38 3.24
C SER A 379 -34.09 -45.36 4.44
N PHE A 380 -35.08 -44.45 4.45
CA PHE A 380 -36.08 -44.31 5.50
C PHE A 380 -37.43 -44.93 5.16
N SER A 381 -37.55 -45.77 4.12
CA SER A 381 -38.85 -46.35 3.69
C SER A 381 -39.61 -47.20 4.74
N LYS A 382 -38.98 -47.52 5.87
CA LYS A 382 -39.65 -48.16 7.03
C LYS A 382 -40.44 -47.16 7.89
N ASP A 383 -40.07 -45.88 7.87
CA ASP A 383 -40.74 -44.79 8.57
C ASP A 383 -41.33 -43.80 7.54
N LYS A 384 -42.61 -43.99 7.23
CA LYS A 384 -43.32 -43.20 6.21
C LYS A 384 -43.38 -41.71 6.53
N GLN A 385 -43.32 -41.31 7.80
CA GLN A 385 -43.34 -39.89 8.18
C GLN A 385 -42.00 -39.24 7.89
N ILE A 386 -40.90 -39.90 8.27
CA ILE A 386 -39.54 -39.42 8.01
C ILE A 386 -39.22 -39.43 6.51
N GLU A 387 -39.56 -40.51 5.80
CA GLU A 387 -39.39 -40.62 4.35
C GLU A 387 -40.10 -39.46 3.62
N ARG A 388 -41.34 -39.16 4.01
CA ARG A 388 -42.11 -38.03 3.44
C ARG A 388 -41.47 -36.69 3.75
N PHE A 389 -40.99 -36.49 4.97
CA PHE A 389 -40.31 -35.26 5.37
C PHE A 389 -39.07 -35.00 4.52
N ILE A 390 -38.15 -35.97 4.44
CA ILE A 390 -36.90 -35.85 3.66
C ILE A 390 -37.19 -35.60 2.17
N LYS A 391 -38.19 -36.28 1.62
CA LYS A 391 -38.56 -36.14 0.20
C LYS A 391 -39.07 -34.74 -0.17
N ILE A 392 -39.74 -34.06 0.76
CA ILE A 392 -40.35 -32.74 0.52
C ILE A 392 -39.42 -31.60 0.98
N PHE A 393 -38.52 -31.87 1.92
CA PHE A 393 -37.59 -30.88 2.45
C PHE A 393 -36.47 -30.57 1.43
N ILE A 394 -36.60 -29.43 0.73
CA ILE A 394 -35.64 -28.94 -0.26
C ILE A 394 -34.99 -27.64 0.26
N PRO A 395 -33.98 -27.73 1.13
CA PRO A 395 -33.34 -26.55 1.73
C PRO A 395 -32.63 -25.65 0.70
N GLN A 396 -32.28 -26.19 -0.46
CA GLN A 396 -31.61 -25.52 -1.57
C GLN A 396 -32.32 -24.25 -2.05
N LEU A 397 -33.66 -24.25 -2.05
CA LEU A 397 -34.48 -23.16 -2.61
C LEU A 397 -34.32 -21.85 -1.85
N PHE A 398 -34.09 -21.93 -0.53
CA PHE A 398 -34.01 -20.77 0.36
C PHE A 398 -32.57 -20.41 0.70
N ILE A 399 -31.65 -21.37 0.61
CA ILE A 399 -30.25 -21.20 0.95
C ILE A 399 -29.44 -20.53 -0.18
N ASN A 400 -29.69 -20.91 -1.44
CA ASN A 400 -28.92 -20.41 -2.60
C ASN A 400 -29.27 -18.97 -3.00
N SER A 401 -30.52 -18.57 -2.73
CA SER A 401 -31.04 -17.25 -3.08
C SER A 401 -30.31 -16.14 -2.31
N ASP A 402 -29.91 -16.39 -1.07
CA ASP A 402 -29.33 -15.39 -0.17
C ASP A 402 -27.80 -15.21 -0.30
N SER A 403 -27.11 -16.06 -1.09
CA SER A 403 -25.64 -16.07 -1.21
C SER A 403 -25.07 -15.34 -2.44
N HIS A 404 -25.89 -15.10 -3.48
CA HIS A 404 -25.47 -14.44 -4.72
C HIS A 404 -26.13 -13.07 -4.88
N SER A 405 -25.50 -12.03 -4.36
CA SER A 405 -26.00 -10.64 -4.41
C SER A 405 -26.34 -10.18 -5.83
N LYS A 406 -25.57 -10.61 -6.84
CA LYS A 406 -25.87 -10.35 -8.27
C LYS A 406 -27.23 -10.93 -8.68
N SER A 407 -27.51 -12.19 -8.34
CA SER A 407 -28.77 -12.85 -8.68
C SER A 407 -29.97 -12.23 -7.95
N GLN A 408 -29.78 -11.82 -6.69
CA GLN A 408 -30.83 -11.14 -5.91
C GLN A 408 -31.22 -9.80 -6.54
N ILE A 409 -30.23 -9.00 -6.95
CA ILE A 409 -30.47 -7.72 -7.63
C ILE A 409 -31.18 -7.95 -8.96
N MET A 410 -30.74 -8.94 -9.76
CA MET A 410 -31.39 -9.31 -11.02
C MET A 410 -32.83 -9.80 -10.82
N ASN A 411 -33.13 -10.43 -9.68
CA ASN A 411 -34.47 -10.87 -9.30
C ASN A 411 -35.30 -9.77 -8.58
N GLY A 412 -34.83 -8.51 -8.57
CA GLY A 412 -35.57 -7.36 -8.03
C GLY A 412 -35.39 -7.10 -6.52
N ASN A 413 -34.59 -7.89 -5.81
CA ASN A 413 -34.23 -7.66 -4.41
C ASN A 413 -33.07 -6.65 -4.30
N MET A 414 -33.35 -5.38 -4.62
CA MET A 414 -32.36 -4.29 -4.58
C MET A 414 -31.79 -3.99 -3.18
N TYR A 415 -32.44 -4.49 -2.13
CA TYR A 415 -32.05 -4.25 -0.74
C TYR A 415 -31.38 -5.46 -0.07
N LEU A 416 -31.14 -6.54 -0.82
CA LEU A 416 -30.53 -7.78 -0.33
C LEU A 416 -31.17 -8.27 0.99
N THR A 417 -32.50 -8.18 1.06
CA THR A 417 -33.27 -8.68 2.20
C THR A 417 -33.30 -10.20 2.16
N PRO A 418 -33.22 -10.89 3.32
CA PRO A 418 -33.33 -12.34 3.38
C PRO A 418 -34.59 -12.87 2.69
N THR A 419 -34.47 -14.01 2.01
CA THR A 419 -35.59 -14.65 1.30
C THR A 419 -36.69 -15.12 2.26
N LEU A 420 -36.31 -15.53 3.48
CA LEU A 420 -37.23 -15.92 4.55
C LEU A 420 -37.07 -15.01 5.76
N VAL A 421 -38.18 -14.58 6.35
CA VAL A 421 -38.22 -13.78 7.59
C VAL A 421 -39.33 -14.29 8.51
N GLY A 422 -39.25 -13.97 9.81
CA GLY A 422 -40.32 -14.28 10.75
C GLY A 422 -40.56 -15.78 10.93
N LYS A 423 -41.84 -16.17 10.95
CA LYS A 423 -42.25 -17.56 11.24
C LYS A 423 -41.79 -18.57 10.17
N PRO A 424 -41.87 -18.26 8.86
CA PRO A 424 -41.27 -19.12 7.83
C PRO A 424 -39.78 -19.39 8.04
N TYR A 425 -38.99 -18.39 8.48
CA TYR A 425 -37.57 -18.61 8.75
C TYR A 425 -37.34 -19.49 9.98
N GLU A 426 -38.15 -19.32 11.03
CA GLU A 426 -38.13 -20.18 12.22
C GLU A 426 -38.41 -21.65 11.86
N ASP A 427 -39.48 -21.88 11.09
CA ASP A 427 -39.86 -23.22 10.65
C ASP A 427 -38.78 -23.83 9.73
N PHE A 428 -38.15 -23.01 8.90
CA PHE A 428 -37.02 -23.43 8.07
C PHE A 428 -35.81 -23.91 8.89
N VAL A 429 -35.37 -23.14 9.89
CA VAL A 429 -34.25 -23.55 10.77
C VAL A 429 -34.61 -24.81 11.57
N LYS A 430 -35.85 -24.91 12.07
CA LYS A 430 -36.36 -26.13 12.73
C LYS A 430 -36.27 -27.35 11.83
N ASN A 431 -36.68 -27.21 10.57
CA ASN A 431 -36.60 -28.29 9.59
C ASN A 431 -35.14 -28.70 9.31
N ILE A 432 -34.19 -27.75 9.21
CA ILE A 432 -32.76 -28.08 9.07
C ILE A 432 -32.27 -28.87 10.29
N VAL A 433 -32.53 -28.37 11.50
CA VAL A 433 -32.10 -29.01 12.75
C VAL A 433 -32.68 -30.42 12.88
N CYS A 434 -33.96 -30.62 12.54
CA CYS A 434 -34.60 -31.93 12.53
C CYS A 434 -34.01 -32.84 11.45
N CYS A 435 -33.73 -32.33 10.25
CA CYS A 435 -33.09 -33.11 9.19
C CYS A 435 -31.69 -33.60 9.59
N MET A 436 -30.88 -32.71 10.16
CA MET A 436 -29.58 -33.07 10.72
C MET A 436 -29.69 -34.13 11.82
N HIS A 437 -30.72 -34.02 12.68
CA HIS A 437 -30.99 -35.00 13.73
C HIS A 437 -31.47 -36.35 13.20
N ILE A 438 -32.26 -36.39 12.12
CA ILE A 438 -32.66 -37.64 11.45
C ILE A 438 -31.42 -38.36 10.89
N ILE A 439 -30.55 -37.63 10.20
CA ILE A 439 -29.37 -38.19 9.52
C ILE A 439 -28.32 -38.61 10.54
N ALA A 440 -28.03 -37.76 11.53
CA ALA A 440 -27.04 -38.01 12.57
C ALA A 440 -27.59 -37.62 13.96
N PRO A 441 -28.33 -38.53 14.64
CA PRO A 441 -29.10 -38.25 15.88
C PRO A 441 -28.32 -37.74 17.08
N ARG A 442 -26.99 -37.79 17.00
CA ARG A 442 -26.09 -37.40 18.09
C ARG A 442 -25.19 -36.23 17.71
N HIS A 443 -25.15 -35.82 16.44
CA HIS A 443 -24.19 -34.84 15.93
C HIS A 443 -24.28 -33.49 16.65
N ILE A 444 -25.47 -32.89 16.64
CA ILE A 444 -25.72 -31.57 17.26
C ILE A 444 -25.37 -31.61 18.76
N ALA A 445 -25.89 -32.62 19.48
CA ALA A 445 -25.68 -32.77 20.91
C ALA A 445 -24.20 -32.98 21.29
N TRP A 446 -23.44 -33.72 20.48
CA TRP A 446 -22.00 -33.95 20.73
C TRP A 446 -21.13 -32.75 20.38
N ARG A 447 -21.42 -32.02 19.30
CA ARG A 447 -20.70 -30.80 18.94
C ARG A 447 -20.89 -29.71 19.98
N MET A 448 -22.10 -29.59 20.54
CA MET A 448 -22.44 -28.63 21.60
C MET A 448 -21.78 -28.94 22.96
N LYS A 449 -21.38 -30.20 23.23
CA LYS A 449 -20.76 -30.62 24.50
C LYS A 449 -19.47 -29.87 24.84
N LYS A 450 -18.75 -29.37 23.83
CA LYS A 450 -17.50 -28.63 24.03
C LYS A 450 -17.69 -27.25 24.67
N TYR A 451 -18.92 -26.76 24.78
CA TYR A 451 -19.20 -25.43 25.33
C TYR A 451 -19.11 -25.41 26.87
N LYS A 452 -18.45 -24.37 27.40
CA LYS A 452 -18.07 -24.16 28.81
C LYS A 452 -19.10 -24.71 29.82
N GLY A 453 -18.72 -25.77 30.54
CA GLY A 453 -19.36 -26.16 31.80
C GLY A 453 -20.73 -26.84 31.72
N GLU A 454 -21.35 -26.97 30.54
CA GLU A 454 -22.58 -27.75 30.39
C GLU A 454 -22.25 -29.24 30.20
N GLY A 455 -21.82 -29.88 31.29
CA GLY A 455 -22.01 -31.32 31.49
C GLY A 455 -23.50 -31.72 31.61
N LYS A 456 -24.41 -30.98 30.94
CA LYS A 456 -25.82 -31.36 30.81
C LYS A 456 -25.83 -32.60 29.92
N SER A 457 -26.32 -33.70 30.50
CA SER A 457 -26.35 -35.02 29.86
C SER A 457 -26.72 -34.89 28.39
N ILE A 458 -25.85 -35.33 27.47
CA ILE A 458 -26.06 -35.35 26.02
C ILE A 458 -27.46 -35.90 25.68
N LEU A 459 -27.92 -36.86 26.49
CA LEU A 459 -29.25 -37.46 26.42
C LEU A 459 -30.40 -36.45 26.57
N LYS A 460 -30.21 -35.36 27.31
CA LYS A 460 -31.21 -34.28 27.43
C LYS A 460 -31.36 -33.52 26.12
N PHE A 461 -30.25 -33.11 25.50
CA PHE A 461 -30.28 -32.44 24.19
C PHE A 461 -30.90 -33.33 23.12
N VAL A 462 -30.53 -34.62 23.10
CA VAL A 462 -31.13 -35.60 22.19
C VAL A 462 -32.64 -35.70 22.43
N LYS A 463 -33.11 -35.80 23.69
CA LYS A 463 -34.55 -35.84 24.01
C LYS A 463 -35.30 -34.59 23.58
N GLU A 464 -34.70 -33.41 23.74
CA GLU A 464 -35.29 -32.14 23.30
C GLU A 464 -35.42 -32.10 21.76
N LEU A 465 -34.42 -32.59 21.04
CA LEU A 465 -34.47 -32.76 19.58
C LEU A 465 -35.49 -33.83 19.15
N ASP A 466 -35.62 -34.94 19.89
CA ASP A 466 -36.61 -35.98 19.62
C ASP A 466 -38.04 -35.42 19.76
N ASN A 467 -38.28 -34.57 20.76
CA ASN A 467 -39.57 -33.91 20.94
C ASN A 467 -39.84 -32.90 19.82
N LEU A 468 -38.84 -32.07 19.47
CA LEU A 468 -38.95 -31.13 18.35
C LEU A 468 -39.24 -31.87 17.04
N LEU A 469 -38.58 -33.00 16.79
CA LEU A 469 -38.79 -33.82 15.61
C LEU A 469 -40.24 -34.33 15.54
N LYS A 470 -40.79 -34.83 16.66
CA LYS A 470 -42.20 -35.25 16.71
C LYS A 470 -43.14 -34.10 16.36
N ASP A 471 -42.93 -32.92 16.95
CA ASP A 471 -43.76 -31.74 16.68
C ASP A 471 -43.72 -31.34 15.20
N VAL A 472 -42.54 -31.41 14.56
CA VAL A 472 -42.35 -31.10 13.14
C VAL A 472 -42.98 -32.17 12.24
N LEU A 473 -42.90 -33.45 12.60
CA LEU A 473 -43.48 -34.56 11.84
C LEU A 473 -45.01 -34.62 11.96
N ASP A 474 -45.59 -34.25 13.11
CA ASP A 474 -47.04 -34.23 13.36
C ASP A 474 -47.75 -33.06 12.65
N SER A 475 -47.02 -31.97 12.37
CA SER A 475 -47.48 -30.87 11.54
C SER A 475 -46.34 -30.42 10.63
N PRO A 476 -46.13 -31.09 9.48
CA PRO A 476 -45.09 -30.74 8.53
C PRO A 476 -45.47 -29.42 7.86
N LYS A 477 -45.21 -28.30 8.56
CA LYS A 477 -45.23 -26.94 8.04
C LYS A 477 -43.94 -26.74 7.26
N ILE A 478 -43.83 -27.48 6.16
CA ILE A 478 -42.73 -27.30 5.24
C ILE A 478 -43.05 -26.00 4.51
N VAL A 479 -42.20 -25.00 4.71
CA VAL A 479 -42.30 -23.71 4.01
C VAL A 479 -42.26 -24.01 2.52
N THR A 480 -43.42 -24.00 1.88
CA THR A 480 -43.49 -24.06 0.43
C THR A 480 -43.20 -22.67 -0.09
N ALA A 481 -42.47 -22.56 -1.21
CA ALA A 481 -42.11 -21.28 -1.80
C ALA A 481 -43.31 -20.34 -2.08
N MET A 482 -44.53 -20.90 -2.12
CA MET A 482 -45.78 -20.16 -2.35
C MET A 482 -46.26 -19.36 -1.13
N ASP A 483 -46.03 -19.83 0.11
CA ASP A 483 -46.47 -19.12 1.32
C ASP A 483 -45.65 -17.84 1.57
N SER A 484 -44.36 -17.87 1.23
CA SER A 484 -43.45 -16.71 1.34
C SER A 484 -43.74 -15.62 0.30
N LEU A 485 -44.18 -15.99 -0.90
CA LEU A 485 -44.52 -15.03 -1.97
C LEU A 485 -45.68 -14.11 -1.54
N GLY A 486 -46.68 -14.65 -0.84
CA GLY A 486 -47.81 -13.88 -0.31
C GLY A 486 -47.43 -12.90 0.81
N GLU A 487 -46.49 -13.25 1.69
CA GLU A 487 -45.98 -12.37 2.75
C GLU A 487 -45.04 -11.28 2.20
N ILE A 488 -44.17 -11.63 1.25
CA ILE A 488 -43.29 -10.69 0.54
C ILE A 488 -44.15 -9.70 -0.25
N GLU A 489 -45.14 -10.15 -1.03
CA GLU A 489 -46.07 -9.25 -1.71
C GLU A 489 -46.87 -8.36 -0.74
N ARG A 490 -47.24 -8.86 0.43
CA ARG A 490 -47.89 -8.04 1.48
C ARG A 490 -46.93 -6.98 2.03
N LEU A 491 -45.67 -7.30 2.29
CA LEU A 491 -44.64 -6.36 2.74
C LEU A 491 -44.30 -5.31 1.67
N HIS A 492 -44.23 -5.72 0.40
CA HIS A 492 -44.07 -4.82 -0.75
C HIS A 492 -45.30 -3.90 -0.90
N ARG A 493 -46.53 -4.44 -0.79
CA ARG A 493 -47.78 -3.65 -0.80
C ARG A 493 -47.87 -2.65 0.36
N MET A 494 -47.39 -3.02 1.56
CA MET A 494 -47.36 -2.11 2.71
C MET A 494 -46.34 -0.97 2.53
N ARG A 495 -45.22 -1.21 1.85
CA ARG A 495 -44.21 -0.19 1.53
C ARG A 495 -44.69 0.79 0.44
N HIS A 496 -45.39 0.33 -0.58
CA HIS A 496 -45.96 1.20 -1.63
C HIS A 496 -47.11 2.10 -1.13
N ARG A 497 -47.79 1.72 -0.03
CA ARG A 497 -48.88 2.52 0.58
C ARG A 497 -48.44 3.42 1.74
N GLY A 498 -47.13 3.66 1.91
CA GLY A 498 -46.61 4.56 2.95
C GLY A 498 -46.72 4.03 4.38
N GLY A 499 -47.03 2.74 4.58
CA GLY A 499 -47.10 2.12 5.90
C GLY A 499 -45.70 1.90 6.49
N ARG A 500 -45.49 2.32 7.75
CA ARG A 500 -44.21 2.07 8.46
C ARG A 500 -44.02 0.56 8.66
N VAL A 501 -42.88 0.06 8.21
CA VAL A 501 -42.38 -1.30 8.51
C VAL A 501 -42.36 -1.51 10.04
N PRO A 502 -42.86 -2.65 10.56
CA PRO A 502 -42.85 -2.97 11.98
C PRO A 502 -41.45 -2.79 12.60
N LEU A 503 -41.39 -2.20 13.80
CA LEU A 503 -40.15 -1.80 14.47
C LEU A 503 -39.14 -2.95 14.61
N ASN A 504 -39.62 -4.18 14.76
CA ASN A 504 -38.80 -5.39 14.91
C ASN A 504 -37.98 -5.71 13.64
N ILE A 505 -38.53 -5.47 12.45
CA ILE A 505 -37.86 -5.71 11.16
C ILE A 505 -36.82 -4.60 10.89
N ARG A 506 -37.12 -3.36 11.28
CA ARG A 506 -36.13 -2.26 11.22
C ARG A 506 -34.94 -2.52 12.15
N ARG A 507 -35.17 -3.10 13.34
CA ARG A 507 -34.10 -3.48 14.27
C ARG A 507 -33.24 -4.64 13.77
N GLN A 508 -33.79 -5.58 13.00
CA GLN A 508 -33.00 -6.64 12.35
C GLN A 508 -32.15 -6.10 11.20
N ALA A 509 -32.68 -5.18 10.39
CA ALA A 509 -31.94 -4.57 9.29
C ALA A 509 -30.84 -3.60 9.77
N ALA A 510 -31.06 -2.91 10.89
CA ALA A 510 -30.10 -1.97 11.49
C ALA A 510 -29.02 -2.63 12.36
N LYS A 511 -29.07 -3.96 12.57
CA LYS A 511 -28.05 -4.73 13.30
C LYS A 511 -26.97 -5.37 12.39
N ARG A 512 -26.90 -4.96 11.11
CA ARG A 512 -25.75 -5.26 10.26
C ARG A 512 -24.58 -4.35 10.61
#